data_AF-A0A3M0XDX3-F1
#
_entry.id   AF-A0A3M0XDX3-F1
#
_cell.length_a   1.000
_cell.length_b   1.000
_cell.length_c   1.000
_cell.angle_alpha   90.00
_cell.angle_beta   90.00
_cell.angle_gamma   90.00
#
_symmetry.space_group_name_H-M   'P 1'
#
loop_
_entity.id
_entity.type
_entity.pdbx_description
1 polymer ?
#
loop_
_entity_poly.entity_id
_entity_poly.type
_entity_poly.pdbx_seq_one_letter_code
_entity_poly.pdbx_strand_id
1 'polypeptide(L)'
;MHRQAISKQAMLIASVFLVLLFALLSVRLQTPTGNASNALQPLPILQEDEESQDRKFHAYTLSDLINKFYKVRAVRFPEGECTRIAAELYHSVVGQTLAVTSGYSTGGNERVATYTYGTERTIGSIDMIHGRGLVKEQDANSLLTFNAETVVRIPPDPMKMTRITLDLYGQSDGKLYITKGKFTTPALECSFTSDRGVALCDCTAEPINGQSASTTKT
;
A
#
# COMPACT_ATOMS: atom_id res chain seq x y z
N MET A 1 -15.37 73.60 30.68
CA MET A 1 -14.46 72.89 29.76
C MET A 1 -14.15 71.47 30.27
N HIS A 2 -15.14 70.58 30.39
CA HIS A 2 -14.95 69.22 30.96
C HIS A 2 -15.64 68.08 30.20
N ARG A 3 -16.30 68.35 29.05
CA ARG A 3 -17.02 67.33 28.28
C ARG A 3 -16.23 66.70 27.12
N GLN A 4 -15.10 67.28 26.71
CA GLN A 4 -14.34 66.78 25.54
C GLN A 4 -13.27 65.72 25.87
N ALA A 5 -12.85 65.58 27.14
CA ALA A 5 -11.83 64.60 27.52
C ALA A 5 -12.39 63.16 27.66
N ILE A 6 -13.67 63.04 28.04
CA ILE A 6 -14.33 61.74 28.29
C ILE A 6 -14.60 60.98 26.97
N SER A 7 -14.83 61.71 25.87
CA SER A 7 -15.10 61.11 24.56
C SER A 7 -13.91 60.34 23.98
N LYS A 8 -12.67 60.80 24.21
CA LYS A 8 -11.48 60.15 23.65
C LYS A 8 -11.11 58.87 24.40
N GLN A 9 -11.31 58.83 25.72
CA GLN A 9 -11.06 57.62 26.52
C GLN A 9 -12.13 56.54 26.27
N ALA A 10 -13.39 56.92 26.08
CA ALA A 10 -14.45 55.97 25.71
C ALA A 10 -14.20 55.31 24.34
N MET A 11 -13.67 56.06 23.38
CA MET A 11 -13.40 55.55 22.03
C MET A 11 -12.23 54.55 22.00
N LEU A 12 -11.21 54.77 22.84
CA LEU A 12 -10.05 53.89 22.95
C LEU A 12 -10.42 52.55 23.62
N ILE A 13 -11.22 52.61 24.70
CA ILE A 13 -11.74 51.40 25.38
C ILE A 13 -12.65 50.59 24.45
N ALA A 14 -13.52 51.26 23.67
CA ALA A 14 -14.36 50.59 22.70
C ALA A 14 -13.55 49.86 21.61
N SER A 15 -12.43 50.44 21.15
CA SER A 15 -11.58 49.81 20.13
C SER A 15 -10.84 48.57 20.65
N VAL A 16 -10.33 48.61 21.88
CA VAL A 16 -9.65 47.47 22.52
C VAL A 16 -10.65 46.34 22.79
N PHE A 17 -11.88 46.69 23.21
CA PHE A 17 -12.95 45.71 23.40
C PHE A 17 -13.37 45.04 22.08
N LEU A 18 -13.40 45.78 20.97
CA LEU A 18 -13.80 45.26 19.67
C LEU A 18 -12.74 44.32 19.07
N VAL A 19 -11.45 44.60 19.28
CA VAL A 19 -10.34 43.71 18.88
C VAL A 19 -10.32 42.43 19.73
N LEU A 20 -10.56 42.54 21.04
CA LEU A 20 -10.70 41.37 21.93
C LEU A 20 -11.94 40.53 21.59
N LEU A 21 -13.05 41.16 21.20
CA LEU A 21 -14.26 40.45 20.77
C LEU A 21 -14.01 39.66 19.48
N PHE A 22 -13.27 40.22 18.52
CA PHE A 22 -12.87 39.51 17.29
C PHE A 22 -11.88 38.36 17.56
N ALA A 23 -10.93 38.57 18.48
CA ALA A 23 -9.99 37.52 18.90
C ALA A 23 -10.72 36.36 19.60
N LEU A 24 -11.77 36.64 20.39
CA LEU A 24 -12.60 35.61 21.04
C LEU A 24 -13.61 34.95 20.08
N LEU A 25 -14.14 35.68 19.09
CA LEU A 25 -15.02 35.13 18.05
C LEU A 25 -14.28 34.19 17.09
N SER A 26 -12.97 34.39 16.91
CA SER A 26 -12.12 33.52 16.08
C SER A 26 -11.85 32.14 16.69
N VAL A 27 -12.20 31.92 17.97
CA VAL A 27 -11.97 30.65 18.68
C VAL A 27 -13.09 29.62 18.46
N ARG A 28 -14.19 29.97 17.79
CA ARG A 28 -15.20 28.97 17.34
C ARG A 28 -15.84 29.32 15.99
N LEU A 29 -15.11 29.03 14.92
CA LEU A 29 -15.68 28.64 13.63
C LEU A 29 -15.48 27.13 13.43
N GLN A 30 -16.00 26.33 14.38
CA GLN A 30 -16.60 25.06 13.99
C GLN A 30 -18.00 25.41 13.49
N THR A 31 -18.21 25.35 12.18
CA THR A 31 -19.53 25.54 11.57
C THR A 31 -20.40 24.31 11.80
N PRO A 32 -21.57 24.45 12.44
CA PRO A 32 -22.66 23.50 12.32
C PRO A 32 -23.75 24.04 11.37
N THR A 33 -24.10 23.21 10.38
CA THR A 33 -25.46 22.92 9.84
C THR A 33 -26.27 23.93 8.99
N GLY A 34 -26.74 23.41 7.85
CA GLY A 34 -28.13 23.49 7.35
C GLY A 34 -28.34 24.32 6.06
N ASN A 35 -29.28 24.07 5.15
CA ASN A 35 -30.29 23.02 4.89
C ASN A 35 -30.90 23.36 3.50
N ALA A 36 -31.03 22.40 2.57
CA ALA A 36 -32.06 22.43 1.52
C ALA A 36 -32.28 21.03 0.93
N SER A 37 -33.53 20.61 1.04
CA SER A 37 -34.07 19.26 0.82
C SER A 37 -34.15 18.88 -0.66
N ASN A 38 -33.50 17.79 -1.06
CA ASN A 38 -34.09 16.61 -1.72
C ASN A 38 -33.01 15.76 -2.43
N ALA A 39 -33.16 14.45 -2.28
CA ALA A 39 -32.53 13.35 -3.01
C ALA A 39 -31.11 12.91 -2.58
N LEU A 40 -31.06 11.68 -2.07
CA LEU A 40 -29.95 10.71 -2.07
C LEU A 40 -28.65 11.13 -1.38
N GLN A 41 -28.46 10.62 -0.16
CA GLN A 41 -27.22 10.69 0.59
C GLN A 41 -26.04 10.06 -0.19
N PRO A 42 -24.96 10.80 -0.48
CA PRO A 42 -23.67 10.20 -0.76
C PRO A 42 -22.94 9.90 0.56
N LEU A 43 -22.22 8.78 0.61
CA LEU A 43 -21.38 8.37 1.74
C LEU A 43 -20.40 9.48 2.18
N PRO A 44 -19.94 9.48 3.44
CA PRO A 44 -18.92 10.43 3.89
C PRO A 44 -17.63 10.22 3.09
N ILE A 45 -17.25 11.26 2.34
CA ILE A 45 -15.93 11.37 1.72
C ILE A 45 -14.93 11.47 2.87
N LEU A 46 -14.00 10.52 2.93
CA LEU A 46 -12.84 10.54 3.82
C LEU A 46 -12.17 11.91 3.74
N GLN A 47 -12.10 12.62 4.87
CA GLN A 47 -11.19 13.75 5.03
C GLN A 47 -9.77 13.22 4.86
N GLU A 48 -9.18 13.47 3.69
CA GLU A 48 -7.73 13.40 3.52
C GLU A 48 -7.11 14.52 4.38
N ASP A 49 -6.27 14.12 5.33
CA ASP A 49 -5.50 15.02 6.18
C ASP A 49 -4.81 16.12 5.33
N GLU A 50 -5.01 17.38 5.73
CA GLU A 50 -4.37 18.60 5.20
C GLU A 50 -2.87 18.67 5.54
N GLU A 51 -2.10 17.61 5.27
CA GLU A 51 -0.65 17.57 5.40
C GLU A 51 0.01 17.22 4.05
N SER A 52 -0.47 17.85 2.96
CA SER A 52 -0.02 17.58 1.59
C SER A 52 0.44 18.81 0.82
N GLN A 53 0.65 19.95 1.49
CA GLN A 53 1.00 21.20 0.82
C GLN A 53 2.48 21.36 0.40
N ASP A 54 3.32 20.35 0.59
CA ASP A 54 4.72 20.39 0.12
C ASP A 54 5.24 19.05 -0.45
N ARG A 55 4.32 18.17 -0.90
CA ARG A 55 4.72 16.92 -1.55
C ARG A 55 4.92 17.18 -3.03
N LYS A 56 6.19 17.34 -3.42
CA LYS A 56 6.66 17.05 -4.78
C LYS A 56 5.87 15.86 -5.33
N PHE A 57 5.19 16.03 -6.47
CA PHE A 57 4.43 14.98 -7.15
C PHE A 57 5.39 13.86 -7.60
N HIS A 58 5.78 13.00 -6.68
CA HIS A 58 6.46 11.76 -6.98
C HIS A 58 5.37 10.75 -7.34
N ALA A 59 5.44 10.24 -8.57
CA ALA A 59 4.56 9.16 -8.96
C ALA A 59 4.86 7.96 -8.05
N TYR A 60 3.86 7.55 -7.25
CA TYR A 60 4.03 6.46 -6.29
C TYR A 60 4.35 5.16 -7.02
N THR A 61 5.33 4.43 -6.49
CA THR A 61 5.60 3.04 -6.88
C THR A 61 4.77 2.08 -6.03
N LEU A 62 4.64 0.84 -6.48
CA LEU A 62 4.10 -0.24 -5.63
C LEU A 62 4.91 -0.41 -4.35
N SER A 63 6.23 -0.21 -4.40
CA SER A 63 7.08 -0.26 -3.21
C SER A 63 6.67 0.78 -2.16
N ASP A 64 6.32 2.00 -2.59
CA ASP A 64 5.85 3.06 -1.68
C ASP A 64 4.53 2.69 -1.01
N LEU A 65 3.61 2.08 -1.76
CA LEU A 65 2.34 1.60 -1.21
C LEU A 65 2.54 0.49 -0.18
N ILE A 66 3.41 -0.48 -0.47
CA ILE A 66 3.76 -1.58 0.45
C ILE A 66 4.36 -1.03 1.73
N ASN A 67 5.36 -0.15 1.62
CA ASN A 67 6.04 0.45 2.76
C ASN A 67 5.07 1.25 3.64
N LYS A 68 4.19 2.05 3.01
CA LYS A 68 3.15 2.82 3.70
C LYS A 68 2.11 1.92 4.38
N PHE A 69 1.67 0.85 3.72
CA PHE A 69 0.65 -0.06 4.25
C PHE A 69 1.15 -0.77 5.52
N TYR A 70 2.34 -1.38 5.46
CA TYR A 70 2.94 -2.11 6.57
C TYR A 70 3.66 -1.24 7.60
N LYS A 71 3.81 0.07 7.35
CA LYS A 71 4.63 0.98 8.16
C LYS A 71 6.08 0.51 8.29
N VAL A 72 6.67 0.08 7.18
CA VAL A 72 8.04 -0.44 7.09
C VAL A 72 8.88 0.39 6.14
N ARG A 73 10.20 0.36 6.31
CA ARG A 73 11.14 1.05 5.40
C ARG A 73 11.57 0.23 4.19
N ALA A 74 11.42 -1.09 4.26
CA ALA A 74 11.86 -2.01 3.22
C ALA A 74 11.30 -3.42 3.46
N VAL A 75 11.25 -4.21 2.39
CA VAL A 75 11.07 -5.67 2.43
C VAL A 75 12.44 -6.34 2.45
N ARG A 76 12.61 -7.39 3.27
CA ARG A 76 13.84 -8.16 3.41
C ARG A 76 13.58 -9.64 3.22
N PHE A 77 14.39 -10.24 2.37
CA PHE A 77 14.33 -11.64 2.01
C PHE A 77 15.45 -12.42 2.73
N PRO A 78 15.22 -13.69 3.10
CA PRO A 78 16.26 -14.58 3.60
C PRO A 78 17.31 -14.90 2.52
N GLU A 79 18.43 -15.49 2.91
CA GLU A 79 19.46 -15.93 1.98
C GLU A 79 19.08 -17.26 1.33
N GLY A 80 19.43 -17.46 0.05
CA GLY A 80 19.18 -18.70 -0.69
C GLY A 80 18.67 -18.47 -2.12
N GLU A 81 18.81 -19.49 -2.98
CA GLU A 81 18.53 -19.38 -4.42
C GLU A 81 17.03 -19.16 -4.73
N CYS A 82 16.10 -19.90 -4.11
CA CYS A 82 14.67 -19.68 -4.37
C CYS A 82 14.22 -18.31 -3.90
N THR A 83 14.82 -17.84 -2.82
CA THR A 83 14.56 -16.52 -2.31
C THR A 83 15.14 -15.43 -3.20
N ARG A 84 16.29 -15.67 -3.84
CA ARG A 84 16.83 -14.77 -4.88
C ARG A 84 15.84 -14.64 -6.04
N ILE A 85 15.27 -15.75 -6.53
CA ILE A 85 14.24 -15.73 -7.59
C ILE A 85 13.00 -14.95 -7.11
N ALA A 86 12.50 -15.23 -5.90
CA ALA A 86 11.36 -14.53 -5.33
C ALA A 86 11.62 -13.02 -5.18
N ALA A 87 12.84 -12.63 -4.77
CA ALA A 87 13.25 -11.24 -4.66
C ALA A 87 13.35 -10.56 -6.04
N GLU A 88 13.90 -11.24 -7.04
CA GLU A 88 13.95 -10.76 -8.43
C GLU A 88 12.54 -10.54 -8.99
N LEU A 89 11.63 -11.50 -8.81
CA LEU A 89 10.22 -11.37 -9.19
C LEU A 89 9.56 -10.19 -8.47
N TYR A 90 9.75 -10.08 -7.16
CA TYR A 90 9.26 -8.95 -6.37
C TYR A 90 9.77 -7.62 -6.94
N HIS A 91 11.08 -7.47 -7.14
CA HIS A 91 11.68 -6.23 -7.63
C HIS A 91 11.28 -5.88 -9.06
N SER A 92 11.04 -6.88 -9.92
CA SER A 92 10.54 -6.67 -11.28
C SER A 92 9.16 -6.02 -11.33
N VAL A 93 8.35 -6.26 -10.29
CA VAL A 93 6.99 -5.73 -10.16
C VAL A 93 7.00 -4.39 -9.41
N VAL A 94 7.64 -4.32 -8.23
CA VAL A 94 7.41 -3.20 -7.32
C VAL A 94 8.08 -1.87 -7.71
N GLY A 95 9.09 -1.92 -8.58
CA GLY A 95 9.82 -0.74 -9.05
C GLY A 95 9.08 0.07 -10.12
N GLN A 96 7.92 -0.40 -10.59
CA GLN A 96 7.19 0.23 -11.68
C GLN A 96 6.27 1.34 -11.16
N THR A 97 6.23 2.45 -11.90
CA THR A 97 5.33 3.58 -11.63
C THR A 97 3.87 3.17 -11.90
N LEU A 98 2.98 3.53 -10.99
CA LEU A 98 1.57 3.16 -11.08
C LEU A 98 0.78 4.13 -11.98
N ALA A 99 0.07 3.59 -12.98
CA ALA A 99 -0.85 4.34 -13.82
C ALA A 99 -2.31 4.36 -13.30
N VAL A 100 -2.69 3.42 -12.44
CA VAL A 100 -4.05 3.29 -11.88
C VAL A 100 -3.94 2.85 -10.42
N THR A 101 -4.70 3.49 -9.52
CA THR A 101 -4.92 2.98 -8.16
C THR A 101 -6.32 3.30 -7.68
N SER A 102 -7.11 2.27 -7.38
CA SER A 102 -8.10 2.31 -6.30
C SER A 102 -7.71 1.24 -5.29
N GLY A 103 -7.80 1.56 -4.00
CA GLY A 103 -7.49 0.64 -2.91
C GLY A 103 -8.51 0.78 -1.81
N TYR A 104 -8.88 -0.34 -1.22
CA TYR A 104 -9.74 -0.39 -0.03
C TYR A 104 -8.86 -0.78 1.17
N SER A 105 -9.07 -0.18 2.34
CA SER A 105 -8.47 -0.63 3.60
C SER A 105 -9.57 -0.83 4.62
N THR A 106 -9.60 -1.97 5.28
CA THR A 106 -10.34 -2.12 6.55
C THR A 106 -9.67 -1.31 7.66
N GLY A 107 -10.45 -0.81 8.62
CA GLY A 107 -9.95 -0.15 9.83
C GLY A 107 -9.80 -1.13 11.00
N GLY A 108 -8.83 -0.88 11.89
CA GLY A 108 -8.55 -1.71 13.07
C GLY A 108 -7.10 -2.21 13.12
N ASN A 109 -6.81 -3.16 14.03
CA ASN A 109 -5.51 -3.84 14.10
C ASN A 109 -5.25 -4.77 12.90
N GLU A 110 -6.31 -5.10 12.17
CA GLU A 110 -6.30 -5.97 11.00
C GLU A 110 -6.65 -5.13 9.76
N ARG A 111 -5.82 -5.22 8.73
CA ARG A 111 -5.89 -4.40 7.53
C ARG A 111 -5.78 -5.31 6.32
N VAL A 112 -6.67 -5.11 5.35
CA VAL A 112 -6.59 -5.76 4.04
C VAL A 112 -6.67 -4.67 2.98
N ALA A 113 -5.75 -4.69 2.02
CA ALA A 113 -5.82 -3.81 0.86
C ALA A 113 -5.46 -4.53 -0.43
N THR A 114 -6.24 -4.25 -1.46
CA THR A 114 -6.02 -4.73 -2.83
C THR A 114 -5.81 -3.53 -3.73
N TYR A 115 -4.77 -3.55 -4.55
CA TYR A 115 -4.53 -2.56 -5.60
C TYR A 115 -4.33 -3.26 -6.94
N THR A 116 -4.96 -2.75 -7.98
CA THR A 116 -4.69 -3.17 -9.36
C THR A 116 -3.63 -2.25 -9.94
N TYR A 117 -2.68 -2.80 -10.70
CA TYR A 117 -1.66 -2.04 -11.40
C TYR A 117 -1.54 -2.49 -12.86
N GLY A 118 -1.05 -1.59 -13.72
CA GLY A 118 -0.83 -1.87 -15.13
C GLY A 118 0.36 -1.09 -15.67
N THR A 119 1.12 -1.74 -16.54
CA THR A 119 2.18 -1.18 -17.37
C THR A 119 1.98 -1.60 -18.83
N GLU A 120 2.89 -1.20 -19.72
CA GLU A 120 2.80 -1.55 -21.15
C GLU A 120 2.72 -3.06 -21.43
N ARG A 121 3.28 -3.90 -20.56
CA ARG A 121 3.39 -5.35 -20.78
C ARG A 121 2.82 -6.21 -19.66
N THR A 122 2.43 -5.60 -18.54
CA THR A 122 2.03 -6.33 -17.34
C THR A 122 0.80 -5.68 -16.73
N ILE A 123 -0.21 -6.47 -16.44
CA ILE A 123 -1.36 -6.06 -15.64
C ILE A 123 -1.41 -7.00 -14.45
N GLY A 124 -1.71 -6.48 -13.26
CA GLY A 124 -1.72 -7.31 -12.07
C GLY A 124 -2.49 -6.72 -10.92
N SER A 125 -2.54 -7.48 -9.83
CA SER A 125 -3.00 -7.04 -8.53
C SER A 125 -1.95 -7.31 -7.47
N ILE A 126 -1.99 -6.49 -6.43
CA ILE A 126 -1.28 -6.69 -5.17
C ILE A 126 -2.30 -6.74 -4.05
N ASP A 127 -2.28 -7.82 -3.28
CA ASP A 127 -3.08 -7.96 -2.07
C ASP A 127 -2.14 -7.90 -0.86
N MET A 128 -2.51 -7.08 0.11
CA MET A 128 -1.73 -6.83 1.31
C MET A 128 -2.59 -7.04 2.54
N ILE A 129 -2.13 -7.89 3.44
CA ILE A 129 -2.81 -8.21 4.68
C ILE A 129 -1.85 -7.96 5.84
N HIS A 130 -2.30 -7.22 6.84
CA HIS A 130 -1.58 -7.02 8.09
C HIS A 130 -2.48 -7.35 9.28
N GLY A 131 -1.95 -8.10 10.25
CA GLY A 131 -2.67 -8.51 11.45
C GLY A 131 -2.46 -9.99 11.74
N ARG A 132 -2.09 -10.33 12.99
CA ARG A 132 -1.79 -11.72 13.38
C ARG A 132 -2.99 -12.65 13.30
N GLY A 133 -4.22 -12.16 13.44
CA GLY A 133 -5.41 -13.01 13.36
C GLY A 133 -5.67 -13.55 11.96
N LEU A 134 -5.41 -12.74 10.92
CA LEU A 134 -5.69 -13.08 9.52
C LEU A 134 -4.69 -14.05 8.89
N VAL A 135 -3.45 -14.11 9.38
CA VAL A 135 -2.37 -14.95 8.81
C VAL A 135 -1.69 -15.84 9.86
N LYS A 136 -2.40 -16.12 10.96
CA LYS A 136 -1.88 -16.87 12.12
C LYS A 136 -1.35 -18.24 11.76
N GLU A 137 -2.05 -18.95 10.86
CA GLU A 137 -1.70 -20.31 10.44
C GLU A 137 -0.32 -20.39 9.78
N GLN A 138 0.18 -19.25 9.28
CA GLN A 138 1.48 -19.16 8.62
C GLN A 138 2.60 -18.68 9.53
N ASP A 139 2.34 -18.46 10.83
CA ASP A 139 3.28 -17.87 11.80
C ASP A 139 3.84 -16.51 11.32
N ALA A 140 2.95 -15.70 10.76
CA ALA A 140 3.22 -14.39 10.19
C ALA A 140 2.29 -13.33 10.80
N ASN A 141 2.62 -12.05 10.59
CA ASN A 141 1.69 -10.95 10.87
C ASN A 141 1.35 -10.14 9.60
N SER A 142 1.97 -10.50 8.47
CA SER A 142 1.85 -9.81 7.19
C SER A 142 1.85 -10.83 6.04
N LEU A 143 0.98 -10.63 5.05
CA LEU A 143 0.97 -11.37 3.79
C LEU A 143 0.90 -10.38 2.64
N LEU A 144 1.85 -10.51 1.73
CA LEU A 144 1.90 -9.79 0.48
C LEU A 144 1.76 -10.76 -0.70
N THR A 145 0.69 -10.64 -1.47
CA THR A 145 0.40 -11.45 -2.64
C THR A 145 0.47 -10.60 -3.89
N PHE A 146 1.20 -11.06 -4.90
CA PHE A 146 1.20 -10.51 -6.24
C PHE A 146 0.57 -11.49 -7.20
N ASN A 147 -0.35 -10.99 -8.02
CA ASN A 147 -0.81 -11.65 -9.23
C ASN A 147 -0.41 -10.76 -10.40
N ALA A 148 0.41 -11.27 -11.31
CA ALA A 148 0.84 -10.55 -12.49
C ALA A 148 0.54 -11.37 -13.74
N GLU A 149 -0.06 -10.73 -14.73
CA GLU A 149 -0.25 -11.27 -16.06
C GLU A 149 0.60 -10.45 -17.02
N THR A 150 1.50 -11.13 -17.74
CA THR A 150 2.33 -10.50 -18.76
C THR A 150 2.07 -11.09 -20.13
N VAL A 151 2.00 -10.20 -21.11
CA VAL A 151 1.76 -10.54 -22.50
C VAL A 151 3.10 -10.83 -23.17
N VAL A 152 3.33 -12.07 -23.57
CA VAL A 152 4.54 -12.48 -24.30
C VAL A 152 4.19 -12.79 -25.75
N ARG A 153 4.89 -12.17 -26.69
CA ARG A 153 4.73 -12.45 -28.12
C ARG A 153 5.72 -13.53 -28.56
N ILE A 154 5.21 -14.67 -29.04
CA ILE A 154 6.02 -15.79 -29.55
C ILE A 154 5.77 -15.94 -31.06
N PRO A 155 6.70 -15.54 -31.93
CA PRO A 155 6.54 -15.74 -33.37
C PRO A 155 6.51 -17.25 -33.73
N PRO A 156 5.70 -17.71 -34.71
CA PRO A 156 4.77 -16.97 -35.57
C PRO A 156 3.33 -16.81 -35.00
N ASP A 157 3.07 -17.31 -33.80
CA ASP A 157 1.74 -17.52 -33.20
C ASP A 157 1.25 -16.34 -32.31
N PRO A 158 -0.03 -16.33 -31.89
CA PRO A 158 -0.62 -15.21 -31.15
C PRO A 158 0.00 -15.00 -29.77
N MET A 159 -0.20 -13.78 -29.23
CA MET A 159 0.21 -13.38 -27.88
C MET A 159 -0.20 -14.44 -26.85
N LYS A 160 0.78 -14.97 -26.10
CA LYS A 160 0.51 -15.84 -24.96
C LYS A 160 0.50 -14.99 -23.69
N MET A 161 -0.56 -15.15 -22.90
CA MET A 161 -0.61 -14.63 -21.55
C MET A 161 0.16 -15.59 -20.64
N THR A 162 1.12 -15.05 -19.90
CA THR A 162 1.82 -15.80 -18.85
C THR A 162 1.47 -15.19 -17.52
N ARG A 163 1.16 -16.05 -16.54
CA ARG A 163 0.78 -15.64 -15.20
C ARG A 163 1.92 -15.95 -14.24
N ILE A 164 2.22 -14.98 -13.39
CA ILE A 164 3.14 -15.10 -12.27
C ILE A 164 2.33 -14.84 -11.00
N THR A 165 2.45 -15.72 -10.02
CA THR A 165 1.92 -15.50 -8.66
C THR A 165 3.05 -15.55 -7.66
N LEU A 166 2.98 -14.69 -6.63
CA LEU A 166 3.99 -14.60 -5.58
C LEU A 166 3.31 -14.25 -4.26
N ASP A 167 3.27 -15.20 -3.34
CA ASP A 167 2.78 -15.02 -1.97
C ASP A 167 3.98 -14.95 -1.01
N LEU A 168 4.04 -13.88 -0.22
CA LEU A 168 5.13 -13.60 0.71
C LEU A 168 4.57 -13.37 2.11
N TYR A 169 4.92 -14.26 3.04
CA TYR A 169 4.54 -14.16 4.44
C TYR A 169 5.71 -13.63 5.25
N GLY A 170 5.43 -12.76 6.21
CA GLY A 170 6.49 -12.19 7.02
C GLY A 170 6.05 -11.51 8.31
N GLN A 171 7.06 -10.99 8.99
CA GLN A 171 6.93 -10.20 10.21
C GLN A 171 7.27 -8.75 9.88
N SER A 172 6.32 -7.84 10.07
CA SER A 172 6.54 -6.40 9.98
C SER A 172 6.95 -5.83 11.35
N ASP A 173 8.22 -5.46 11.46
CA ASP A 173 8.81 -4.74 12.60
C ASP A 173 9.91 -3.78 12.10
N GLY A 174 9.49 -2.57 11.70
CA GLY A 174 10.32 -1.56 11.03
C GLY A 174 10.78 -1.94 9.61
N LYS A 175 10.98 -3.22 9.33
CA LYS A 175 11.10 -3.84 8.00
C LYS A 175 10.08 -4.98 7.90
N LEU A 176 9.69 -5.35 6.68
CA LEU A 176 8.94 -6.58 6.44
C LEU A 176 9.92 -7.71 6.18
N TYR A 177 10.17 -8.55 7.19
CA TYR A 177 11.04 -9.72 7.09
C TYR A 177 10.25 -10.91 6.56
N ILE A 178 10.53 -11.33 5.33
CA ILE A 178 9.90 -12.48 4.72
C ILE A 178 10.42 -13.74 5.40
N THR A 179 9.52 -14.57 5.90
CA THR A 179 9.83 -15.84 6.56
C THR A 179 9.37 -17.04 5.74
N LYS A 180 8.37 -16.87 4.88
CA LYS A 180 7.89 -17.91 3.97
C LYS A 180 7.46 -17.28 2.66
N GLY A 181 7.50 -18.06 1.60
CA GLY A 181 6.89 -17.63 0.35
C GLY A 181 6.56 -18.79 -0.58
N LYS A 182 5.66 -18.51 -1.51
CA LYS A 182 5.31 -19.39 -2.62
C LYS A 182 5.30 -18.57 -3.88
N PHE A 183 5.84 -19.11 -4.97
CA PHE A 183 5.72 -18.48 -6.28
C PHE A 183 5.46 -19.51 -7.37
N THR A 184 4.66 -19.10 -8.33
CA THR A 184 4.37 -19.90 -9.52
C THR A 184 4.64 -19.05 -10.75
N THR A 185 5.36 -19.64 -11.69
CA THR A 185 5.61 -19.14 -13.04
C THR A 185 5.21 -20.24 -14.02
N PRO A 186 5.15 -19.96 -15.33
CA PRO A 186 4.86 -21.01 -16.32
C PRO A 186 5.86 -22.18 -16.37
N ALA A 187 7.01 -22.07 -15.70
CA ALA A 187 8.05 -23.09 -15.71
C ALA A 187 8.36 -23.68 -14.33
N LEU A 188 7.97 -23.00 -13.26
CA LEU A 188 8.39 -23.32 -11.88
C LEU A 188 7.26 -23.04 -10.91
N GLU A 189 6.98 -24.02 -10.05
CA GLU A 189 6.26 -23.83 -8.80
C GLU A 189 7.23 -24.06 -7.64
N CYS A 190 7.44 -23.05 -6.82
CA CYS A 190 8.38 -23.08 -5.71
C CYS A 190 7.72 -22.60 -4.43
N SER A 191 8.16 -23.17 -3.31
CA SER A 191 7.90 -22.67 -1.98
C SER A 191 9.20 -22.62 -1.18
N PHE A 192 9.25 -21.71 -0.21
CA PHE A 192 10.38 -21.64 0.71
C PHE A 192 9.94 -21.27 2.12
N THR A 193 10.71 -21.73 3.10
CA THR A 193 10.60 -21.33 4.51
C THR A 193 11.98 -20.95 5.03
N SER A 194 12.05 -19.85 5.77
CA SER A 194 13.25 -19.36 6.42
C SER A 194 13.47 -20.07 7.75
N ASP A 195 14.64 -20.67 7.91
CA ASP A 195 15.19 -21.10 9.20
C ASP A 195 16.47 -20.32 9.46
N ARG A 196 16.49 -19.54 10.55
CA ARG A 196 17.64 -18.70 10.96
C ARG A 196 18.19 -17.78 9.85
N GLY A 197 17.31 -17.29 8.97
CA GLY A 197 17.68 -16.37 7.89
C GLY A 197 18.13 -17.05 6.61
N VAL A 198 18.16 -18.38 6.56
CA VAL A 198 18.44 -19.17 5.35
C VAL A 198 17.15 -19.83 4.90
N ALA A 199 16.85 -19.76 3.60
CA ALA A 199 15.66 -20.38 3.03
C ALA A 199 15.89 -21.84 2.64
N LEU A 200 15.02 -22.72 3.14
CA LEU A 200 14.84 -24.08 2.66
C LEU A 200 13.84 -24.07 1.50
N CYS A 201 14.22 -24.70 0.40
CA CYS A 201 13.49 -24.66 -0.86
C CYS A 201 12.76 -25.96 -1.17
N ASP A 202 11.58 -25.84 -1.76
CA ASP A 202 10.92 -26.93 -2.47
C ASP A 202 10.40 -26.40 -3.81
N CYS A 203 10.99 -26.87 -4.92
CA CYS A 203 10.70 -26.41 -6.27
C CYS A 203 10.39 -27.57 -7.19
N THR A 204 9.29 -27.45 -7.92
CA THR A 204 8.91 -28.36 -9.01
C THR A 204 8.93 -27.59 -10.32
N ALA A 205 9.70 -28.09 -11.29
CA ALA A 205 9.64 -27.58 -12.65
C ALA A 205 8.48 -28.24 -13.39
N GLU A 206 7.61 -27.44 -14.00
CA GLU A 206 6.60 -27.99 -14.89
C GLU A 206 7.29 -28.47 -16.18
N PRO A 207 7.04 -29.70 -16.64
CA PRO A 207 7.61 -30.16 -17.89
C PRO A 207 7.05 -29.31 -19.03
N ILE A 208 7.94 -28.60 -19.73
CA ILE A 208 7.62 -28.04 -21.05
C ILE A 208 7.23 -29.23 -21.90
N ASN A 209 5.95 -29.32 -22.31
CA ASN A 209 5.42 -30.42 -23.12
C ASN A 209 6.46 -30.89 -24.15
N GLY A 210 7.06 -32.06 -23.90
CA GLY A 210 8.09 -32.65 -24.76
C GLY A 210 9.27 -33.34 -24.06
N GLN A 211 9.61 -33.06 -22.79
CA GLN A 211 10.68 -33.78 -22.09
C GLN A 211 10.33 -34.08 -20.63
N SER A 212 10.44 -35.35 -20.25
CA SER A 212 10.17 -35.89 -18.92
C SER A 212 11.00 -35.19 -17.83
N ALA A 213 10.32 -34.78 -16.75
CA ALA A 213 10.92 -34.16 -15.59
C ALA A 213 11.97 -35.07 -14.93
N SER A 214 13.17 -34.52 -14.74
CA SER A 214 14.17 -35.07 -13.82
C SER A 214 14.04 -34.36 -12.48
N THR A 215 13.56 -35.08 -11.46
CA THR A 215 13.45 -34.58 -10.09
C THR A 215 14.84 -34.44 -9.50
N THR A 216 15.34 -33.21 -9.35
CA THR A 216 16.53 -32.94 -8.51
C THR A 216 16.06 -32.36 -7.19
N LYS A 217 16.11 -33.18 -6.13
CA LYS A 217 16.04 -32.69 -4.75
C LYS A 217 17.43 -32.18 -4.39
N THR A 218 17.53 -30.92 -3.95
CA THR A 218 18.77 -30.34 -3.40
C THR A 218 18.50 -29.82 -2.01
#